data_AF-A0A1M7NSJ5-F1
#
_entry.id   AF-A0A1M7NSJ5-F1
#
_cell.length_a   1.000
_cell.length_b   1.000
_cell.length_c   1.000
_cell.angle_alpha   90.00
_cell.angle_beta   90.00
_cell.angle_gamma   90.00
#
_symmetry.space_group_name_H-M   'P 1'
#
loop_
_entity.id
_entity.type
_entity.pdbx_description
1 polymer ?
#
loop_
_entity_poly.entity_id
_entity_poly.type
_entity_poly.pdbx_seq_one_letter_code
_entity_poly.pdbx_strand_id
1 'polypeptide(L)'
;MEDLLNELAAFRKQLAALENQNIALKIQLAHILQYNFDRSLLDKLEYFHTAFLQLDTRFEGLKSELALHQAWLADPDMNSINYDNIRAHQLHIWGKLNTMEADVHKLKSLFSDYLQEHFPSVAQSIL
;
A
#
# COMPACT_ATOMS: atom_id res chain seq x y z
N MET A 1 5.00 -6.48 26.29
CA MET A 1 3.63 -6.33 25.75
C MET A 1 3.46 -4.96 25.13
N GLU A 2 3.90 -3.88 25.80
CA GLU A 2 3.95 -2.52 25.24
C GLU A 2 4.73 -2.44 23.92
N ASP A 3 5.89 -3.10 23.81
CA ASP A 3 6.66 -3.16 22.56
C ASP A 3 5.86 -3.75 21.38
N LEU A 4 5.10 -4.82 21.62
CA LEU A 4 4.30 -5.47 20.58
C LEU A 4 3.17 -4.55 20.09
N LEU A 5 2.57 -3.77 21.00
CA LEU A 5 1.53 -2.80 20.68
C LEU A 5 2.10 -1.60 19.91
N ASN A 6 3.29 -1.13 20.29
CA ASN A 6 4.00 -0.05 19.60
C ASN A 6 4.37 -0.46 18.16
N GLU A 7 4.86 -1.67 17.96
CA GLU A 7 5.13 -2.21 16.62
C GLU A 7 3.86 -2.32 15.77
N LEU A 8 2.77 -2.83 16.35
CA LEU A 8 1.48 -2.90 15.66
C LEU A 8 0.99 -1.49 15.24
N ALA A 9 1.15 -0.49 16.09
CA ALA A 9 0.81 0.89 15.76
C ALA A 9 1.68 1.44 14.61
N ALA A 10 2.98 1.12 14.61
CA ALA A 10 3.89 1.49 13.53
C ALA A 10 3.49 0.83 12.19
N PHE A 11 3.15 -0.46 12.20
CA PHE A 11 2.68 -1.18 11.01
C PHE A 11 1.42 -0.55 10.41
N ARG A 12 0.45 -0.17 11.26
CA ARG A 12 -0.77 0.52 10.80
C ARG A 12 -0.46 1.87 10.17
N LYS A 13 0.45 2.63 10.79
CA LYS A 13 0.87 3.94 10.27
C LYS A 13 1.54 3.79 8.90
N GLN A 14 2.42 2.80 8.74
CA GLN A 14 3.09 2.52 7.47
C GLN A 14 2.09 2.08 6.39
N LEU A 15 1.17 1.17 6.72
CA LEU A 15 0.12 0.73 5.80
C LEU A 15 -0.75 1.91 5.32
N ALA A 16 -1.21 2.76 6.24
CA ALA A 16 -1.99 3.95 5.91
C ALA A 16 -1.21 4.93 5.00
N ALA A 17 0.11 5.06 5.20
CA ALA A 17 0.94 5.89 4.33
C ALA A 17 1.01 5.32 2.90
N LEU A 18 1.18 4.00 2.74
CA LEU A 18 1.20 3.33 1.44
C LEU A 18 -0.16 3.42 0.72
N GLU A 19 -1.26 3.28 1.46
CA GLU A 19 -2.61 3.45 0.92
C GLU A 19 -2.83 4.86 0.39
N ASN A 20 -2.44 5.88 1.15
CA ASN A 20 -2.55 7.27 0.74
C ASN A 20 -1.72 7.56 -0.52
N GLN A 21 -0.55 6.94 -0.67
CA GLN A 21 0.23 7.04 -1.90
C GLN A 21 -0.53 6.42 -3.09
N ASN A 22 -1.11 5.23 -2.93
CA ASN A 22 -1.89 4.59 -3.99
C ASN A 22 -3.14 5.42 -4.36
N ILE A 23 -3.79 6.04 -3.37
CA ILE A 23 -4.91 6.97 -3.59
C ILE A 23 -4.47 8.17 -4.43
N ALA A 24 -3.33 8.79 -4.10
CA ALA A 24 -2.81 9.92 -4.86
C ALA A 24 -2.53 9.55 -6.33
N LEU A 25 -1.95 8.37 -6.58
CA LEU A 25 -1.71 7.86 -7.94
C LEU A 25 -3.02 7.61 -8.70
N LYS A 26 -4.03 7.03 -8.05
CA LYS A 26 -5.37 6.84 -8.63
C LYS A 26 -6.05 8.17 -8.97
N ILE A 27 -5.90 9.19 -8.13
CA ILE A 27 -6.43 10.54 -8.39
C ILE A 27 -5.77 11.14 -9.64
N GLN A 28 -4.46 11.00 -9.79
CA GLN A 28 -3.75 11.46 -10.99
C GLN A 28 -4.23 10.72 -12.25
N LEU A 29 -4.38 9.41 -12.17
CA LEU A 29 -4.91 8.61 -13.27
C LEU A 29 -6.33 9.04 -13.65
N ALA A 30 -7.22 9.26 -12.67
CA ALA A 30 -8.58 9.73 -12.91
C ALA A 30 -8.59 11.11 -13.61
N HIS A 31 -7.70 12.02 -13.19
CA HIS A 31 -7.56 13.33 -13.83
C HIS A 31 -7.13 13.23 -15.30
N ILE A 32 -6.21 12.31 -15.63
CA ILE A 32 -5.79 12.04 -17.01
C ILE A 32 -6.96 11.50 -17.84
N LEU A 33 -7.68 10.50 -17.31
CA LEU A 33 -8.83 9.90 -17.98
C LEU A 33 -9.95 10.91 -18.22
N GLN A 34 -10.11 11.89 -17.34
CA GLN A 34 -11.16 12.91 -17.46
C GLN A 34 -10.81 14.03 -18.45
N TYR A 35 -9.55 14.49 -18.46
CA TYR A 35 -9.19 15.75 -19.14
C TYR A 35 -8.17 15.62 -20.27
N ASN A 36 -7.40 14.54 -20.32
CA ASN A 36 -6.28 14.37 -21.24
C ASN A 36 -6.30 13.01 -21.95
N PHE A 37 -7.47 12.37 -22.05
CA PHE A 37 -7.56 11.01 -22.55
C PHE A 37 -7.34 10.93 -24.06
N ASP A 38 -6.27 10.26 -24.47
CA ASP A 38 -6.06 9.74 -25.81
C ASP A 38 -6.25 8.22 -25.81
N ARG A 39 -7.10 7.73 -26.73
CA ARG A 39 -7.37 6.30 -26.90
C ARG A 39 -6.12 5.49 -27.25
N SER A 40 -5.12 6.11 -27.87
CA SER A 40 -3.84 5.46 -28.18
C SER A 40 -3.06 5.03 -26.92
N LEU A 41 -3.38 5.65 -25.78
CA LEU A 41 -2.71 5.44 -24.49
C LEU A 41 -3.53 4.55 -23.53
N LEU A 42 -4.71 4.08 -23.96
CA LEU A 42 -5.68 3.39 -23.11
C LEU A 42 -5.09 2.13 -22.47
N ASP A 43 -4.47 1.24 -23.24
CA ASP A 43 -3.95 -0.05 -22.75
C ASP A 43 -2.99 0.14 -21.57
N LYS A 44 -2.14 1.17 -21.63
CA LYS A 44 -1.16 1.44 -20.59
C LYS A 44 -1.80 2.09 -19.36
N LEU A 45 -2.81 2.94 -19.54
CA LEU A 45 -3.62 3.48 -18.44
C LEU A 45 -4.44 2.39 -17.73
N GLU A 46 -4.99 1.43 -18.47
CA GLU A 46 -5.68 0.26 -17.92
C GLU A 46 -4.75 -0.66 -17.13
N TYR A 47 -3.51 -0.84 -17.60
CA TYR A 47 -2.48 -1.54 -16.84
C TYR A 47 -2.26 -0.89 -15.47
N PHE A 48 -2.07 0.43 -15.41
CA PHE A 48 -1.89 1.14 -14.14
C PHE A 48 -3.14 1.08 -13.26
N HIS A 49 -4.32 1.25 -13.84
CA HIS A 49 -5.59 1.09 -13.12
C HIS A 49 -5.68 -0.28 -12.43
N THR A 50 -5.41 -1.34 -13.18
CA THR A 50 -5.43 -2.72 -12.67
C THR A 50 -4.38 -2.92 -11.57
N ALA A 51 -3.16 -2.40 -11.76
CA ALA A 51 -2.10 -2.50 -10.76
C ALA A 51 -2.48 -1.78 -9.44
N PHE A 52 -3.11 -0.60 -9.52
CA PHE A 52 -3.58 0.11 -8.33
C PHE A 52 -4.69 -0.65 -7.59
N LEU A 53 -5.60 -1.30 -8.31
CA LEU A 53 -6.65 -2.15 -7.73
C LEU A 53 -6.09 -3.41 -7.05
N GLN A 54 -5.04 -4.00 -7.64
CA GLN A 54 -4.34 -5.12 -7.03
C GLN A 54 -3.65 -4.71 -5.73
N LEU A 55 -3.08 -3.51 -5.65
CA LEU A 55 -2.55 -2.95 -4.40
C LEU A 55 -3.66 -2.74 -3.36
N ASP A 56 -4.82 -2.19 -3.75
CA ASP A 56 -5.96 -2.03 -2.83
C ASP A 56 -6.38 -3.37 -2.20
N THR A 57 -6.44 -4.43 -3.01
CA THR A 57 -6.77 -5.77 -2.53
C THR A 57 -5.76 -6.27 -1.49
N ARG A 58 -4.47 -6.01 -1.72
CA ARG A 58 -3.41 -6.40 -0.78
C ARG A 58 -3.44 -5.57 0.50
N PHE A 59 -3.75 -4.28 0.40
CA PHE A 59 -3.92 -3.40 1.55
C PHE A 59 -5.05 -3.87 2.47
N GLU A 60 -6.22 -4.20 1.90
CA GLU A 60 -7.36 -4.73 2.67
C GLU A 60 -7.05 -6.09 3.31
N GLY A 61 -6.30 -6.95 2.62
CA GLY A 61 -5.80 -8.20 3.18
C GLY A 61 -4.91 -7.97 4.42
N LEU A 62 -3.97 -7.02 4.34
CA LEU A 62 -3.05 -6.73 5.44
C LEU A 62 -3.74 -5.98 6.59
N LYS A 63 -4.71 -5.09 6.31
CA LYS A 63 -5.58 -4.48 7.34
C LYS A 63 -6.29 -5.54 8.16
N SER A 64 -6.86 -6.54 7.49
CA SER A 64 -7.59 -7.63 8.13
C SER A 64 -6.65 -8.47 9.03
N GLU A 65 -5.44 -8.74 8.56
CA GLU A 65 -4.40 -9.43 9.33
C GLU A 65 -3.95 -8.62 10.56
N LEU A 66 -3.75 -7.30 10.41
CA LEU A 66 -3.43 -6.38 11.53
C LEU A 66 -4.58 -6.26 12.54
N ALA A 67 -5.83 -6.41 12.12
CA ALA A 67 -6.99 -6.43 13.01
C ALA A 67 -7.04 -7.74 13.82
N LEU A 68 -6.78 -8.88 13.17
CA LEU A 68 -6.66 -10.17 13.83
C LEU A 68 -5.51 -10.19 14.84
N HIS A 69 -4.35 -9.65 14.47
CA HIS A 69 -3.20 -9.54 15.38
C HIS A 69 -3.51 -8.68 16.60
N GLN A 70 -4.29 -7.60 16.44
CA GLN A 70 -4.74 -6.80 17.58
C GLN A 70 -5.64 -7.60 18.52
N ALA A 71 -6.54 -8.42 17.97
CA ALA A 71 -7.41 -9.27 18.78
C ALA A 71 -6.59 -10.28 19.61
N TRP A 72 -5.54 -10.85 19.04
CA TRP A 72 -4.62 -11.75 19.77
C TRP A 72 -3.86 -11.04 20.89
N LEU A 73 -3.42 -9.81 20.66
CA LEU A 73 -2.74 -9.01 21.70
C LEU A 73 -3.67 -8.55 22.83
N ALA A 74 -4.98 -8.53 22.59
CA ALA A 74 -5.99 -8.17 23.59
C ALA A 74 -6.44 -9.37 24.45
N ASP A 75 -5.98 -10.59 24.15
CA ASP A 75 -6.33 -11.80 24.90
C ASP A 75 -5.61 -11.83 26.26
N PRO A 76 -6.35 -11.87 27.39
CA PRO A 76 -5.77 -11.89 28.73
C PRO A 76 -5.03 -13.18 29.10
N ASP A 77 -5.27 -14.30 28.39
CA ASP A 77 -4.68 -15.62 28.69
C ASP A 77 -3.36 -15.90 27.92
N MET A 78 -2.64 -14.83 27.55
CA MET A 78 -1.40 -14.92 26.78
C MET A 78 -0.28 -15.63 27.57
N ASN A 79 -0.03 -16.90 27.27
CA ASN A 79 1.10 -17.68 27.80
C ASN A 79 2.38 -17.50 26.95
N SER A 80 3.53 -17.99 27.44
CA SER A 80 4.84 -17.79 26.77
C SER A 80 4.93 -18.39 25.37
N ILE A 81 4.30 -19.54 25.12
CA ILE A 81 4.21 -20.16 23.79
C ILE A 81 3.40 -19.28 22.81
N ASN A 82 2.38 -18.57 23.32
CA ASN A 82 1.59 -17.62 22.54
C ASN A 82 2.41 -16.35 22.19
N TYR A 83 3.32 -15.93 23.07
CA TYR A 83 4.19 -14.77 22.83
C TYR A 83 5.15 -14.97 21.63
N ASP A 84 5.84 -16.11 21.56
CA ASP A 84 6.77 -16.38 20.46
C ASP A 84 6.06 -16.47 19.10
N ASN A 85 4.86 -17.05 19.06
CA ASN A 85 4.03 -17.11 17.86
C ASN A 85 3.58 -15.72 17.40
N ILE A 86 3.16 -14.87 18.35
CA ILE A 86 2.75 -13.49 18.08
C ILE A 86 3.93 -12.67 17.54
N ARG A 87 5.12 -12.87 18.10
CA ARG A 87 6.33 -12.22 17.60
C ARG A 87 6.71 -12.69 16.20
N ALA A 88 6.64 -13.99 15.93
CA ALA A 88 6.87 -14.53 14.59
C ALA A 88 5.88 -13.96 13.57
N HIS A 89 4.62 -13.77 13.97
CA HIS A 89 3.61 -13.16 13.11
C HIS A 89 3.89 -11.67 12.84
N GLN A 90 4.41 -10.91 13.80
CA GLN A 90 4.86 -9.53 13.55
C GLN A 90 5.99 -9.44 12.55
N LEU A 91 6.97 -10.34 12.63
CA LEU A 91 8.05 -10.41 11.63
C LEU A 91 7.52 -10.71 10.23
N HIS A 92 6.49 -11.56 10.13
CA HIS A 92 5.80 -11.85 8.87
C HIS A 92 5.05 -10.63 8.31
N ILE A 93 4.29 -9.92 9.17
CA ILE A 93 3.62 -8.66 8.81
C ILE A 93 4.64 -7.62 8.33
N TRP A 94 5.76 -7.49 9.04
CA TRP A 94 6.84 -6.58 8.67
C TRP A 94 7.44 -6.93 7.29
N GLY A 95 7.68 -8.22 7.03
CA GLY A 95 8.13 -8.69 5.72
C GLY A 95 7.15 -8.31 4.61
N LYS A 96 5.84 -8.52 4.83
CA LYS A 96 4.79 -8.12 3.89
C LYS A 96 4.77 -6.61 3.63
N LEU A 97 4.90 -5.80 4.67
CA LEU A 97 4.96 -4.33 4.56
C LEU A 97 6.15 -3.89 3.70
N ASN A 98 7.34 -4.46 3.94
CA ASN A 98 8.53 -4.11 3.16
C ASN A 98 8.38 -4.48 1.68
N THR A 99 7.84 -5.66 1.37
CA THR A 99 7.55 -6.05 -0.02
C THR A 99 6.53 -5.12 -0.66
N MET A 100 5.47 -4.77 0.08
CA MET A 100 4.42 -3.88 -0.39
C MET A 100 4.93 -2.46 -0.63
N GLU A 101 5.80 -1.94 0.24
CA GLU A 101 6.46 -0.65 0.05
C GLU A 101 7.33 -0.64 -1.21
N ALA A 102 8.14 -1.69 -1.42
CA ALA A 102 8.94 -1.83 -2.63
C ALA A 102 8.08 -1.86 -3.90
N ASP A 103 6.94 -2.57 -3.87
CA ASP A 103 6.01 -2.64 -4.99
C ASP A 103 5.35 -1.28 -5.28
N VAL A 104 4.92 -0.56 -4.23
CA VAL A 104 4.35 0.80 -4.37
C VAL A 104 5.38 1.75 -4.96
N HIS A 105 6.62 1.74 -4.47
CA HIS A 105 7.69 2.59 -5.01
C HIS A 105 8.00 2.26 -6.47
N LYS A 106 8.07 0.98 -6.82
CA LYS A 106 8.29 0.55 -8.21
C LYS A 106 7.15 1.03 -9.11
N LEU A 107 5.89 0.82 -8.70
CA LEU A 107 4.74 1.22 -9.49
C LEU A 107 4.65 2.74 -9.64
N LYS A 108 4.94 3.48 -8.56
CA LYS A 108 5.04 4.94 -8.58
C LYS A 108 6.08 5.41 -9.58
N SER A 109 7.29 4.85 -9.56
CA SER A 109 8.34 5.21 -10.52
C SER A 109 7.88 4.96 -11.96
N LEU A 110 7.37 3.76 -12.25
CA LEU A 110 6.88 3.41 -13.59
C LEU A 110 5.77 4.34 -14.06
N PHE A 111 4.87 4.72 -13.16
CA PHE A 111 3.80 5.64 -13.49
C PHE A 111 4.33 7.06 -13.72
N SER A 112 5.20 7.56 -12.85
CA SER A 112 5.83 8.87 -13.00
C SER A 112 6.62 8.99 -14.31
N ASP A 113 7.40 7.98 -14.67
CA ASP A 113 8.15 7.96 -15.93
C ASP A 113 7.18 8.03 -17.14
N TYR A 114 6.10 7.25 -17.08
CA TYR A 114 5.05 7.26 -18.10
C TYR A 114 4.34 8.61 -18.20
N LEU A 115 4.06 9.27 -17.07
CA LEU A 115 3.47 10.60 -17.05
C LEU A 115 4.42 11.64 -17.62
N GLN A 116 5.72 11.54 -17.35
CA GLN A 116 6.69 12.48 -17.88
C GLN A 116 6.80 12.38 -19.41
N GLU A 117 6.70 11.18 -19.96
CA GLU A 117 6.76 10.93 -21.40
C GLU A 117 5.49 11.39 -22.13
N HIS A 118 4.30 11.06 -21.61
CA HIS A 118 3.04 11.22 -22.34
C HIS A 118 2.14 12.35 -21.82
N PHE A 119 2.35 12.79 -20.57
CA PHE A 119 1.54 13.81 -19.90
C PHE A 119 2.41 14.82 -19.13
N PRO A 120 3.38 15.51 -19.79
CA PRO A 120 4.36 16.35 -19.11
C PRO A 120 3.72 17.52 -18.33
N SER A 121 2.56 18.03 -18.79
CA SER A 121 1.79 19.06 -18.08
C SER A 121 1.18 18.57 -16.76
N VAL A 122 0.88 17.27 -16.66
CA VAL A 122 0.40 16.61 -15.44
C VAL A 122 1.56 16.24 -14.53
N ALA A 123 2.72 15.88 -15.09
CA ALA A 123 3.92 15.58 -14.32
C ALA A 123 4.49 16.83 -13.60
N GLN A 124 4.39 18.00 -14.23
CA GLN A 124 4.94 19.26 -13.69
C GLN A 124 4.09 19.92 -12.59
N SER A 125 2.79 19.60 -12.49
CA SER A 125 1.92 20.20 -11.47
C SER A 125 2.14 19.65 -10.05
N ILE A 126 3.16 18.79 -9.88
CA ILE A 126 3.37 17.97 -8.67
C ILE A 126 4.84 18.03 -8.17
N LEU A 127 5.69 18.89 -8.75
CA LEU A 127 7.01 19.25 -8.19
C LEU A 127 6.95 20.59 -7.46
#